data_AF-I4D4W0-F1
#
_entry.id   AF-I4D4W0-F1
#
_cell.length_a   1.000
_cell.length_b   1.000
_cell.length_c   1.000
_cell.angle_alpha   90.00
_cell.angle_beta   90.00
_cell.angle_gamma   90.00
#
_symmetry.space_group_name_H-M   'P 1'
#
loop_
_entity.id
_entity.type
_entity.pdbx_description
1 polymer ?
#
loop_
_entity_poly.entity_id
_entity_poly.type
_entity_poly.pdbx_seq_one_letter_code
_entity_poly.pdbx_strand_id
1 'polypeptide(L)'
;MKLLSSLLIVLVLAFIAWFGVGVLKLYALFGIGIPYLALIIFSIGYINRLLKLEQNNSENSLGTKNKTNPKILDILFFRSFFGNIKMATQELKEESGVSKWFWAGVYIFFGALLIILIRHLRLFLNPVPSLVQGLENADSFLSIGFPHNAIYITDIVFMVALLVIIVRSIYTSFTKNSSVSFSYVPLFLLLGSVLSGIMMVYYWRVDIVSVKELGMGLVTFRPFIPMNVGSILFIHIFLVSSLLVYLAMSSRKPRYQ
;
A
#
# COMPACT_ATOMS: atom_id res chain seq x y z
N MET A 1 22.03 1.56 10.61
CA MET A 1 22.24 1.03 9.23
C MET A 1 20.96 0.58 8.52
N LYS A 2 19.95 0.00 9.21
CA LYS A 2 18.72 -0.52 8.58
C LYS A 2 17.83 0.52 7.85
N LEU A 3 17.87 1.78 8.29
CA LEU A 3 17.10 2.87 7.67
C LEU A 3 17.66 3.25 6.30
N LEU A 4 18.95 3.59 6.23
CA LEU A 4 19.64 3.96 5.00
C LEU A 4 19.55 2.84 3.96
N SER A 5 19.72 1.57 4.37
CA SER A 5 19.57 0.45 3.45
C SER A 5 18.15 0.34 2.88
N SER A 6 17.12 0.60 3.70
CA SER A 6 15.73 0.55 3.24
C SER A 6 15.40 1.69 2.28
N LEU A 7 15.88 2.90 2.54
CA LEU A 7 15.74 4.04 1.63
C LEU A 7 16.49 3.79 0.31
N LEU A 8 17.72 3.28 0.40
CA LEU A 8 18.55 2.95 -0.76
C LEU A 8 17.86 1.90 -1.65
N ILE A 9 17.25 0.87 -1.08
CA ILE A 9 16.47 -0.12 -1.85
C ILE A 9 15.37 0.56 -2.66
N VAL A 10 14.61 1.49 -2.07
CA VAL A 10 13.52 2.17 -2.77
C VAL A 10 14.05 3.09 -3.87
N LEU A 11 15.15 3.80 -3.63
CA LEU A 11 15.80 4.63 -4.65
C LEU A 11 16.33 3.78 -5.81
N VAL A 12 16.95 2.64 -5.51
CA VAL A 12 17.42 1.69 -6.53
C VAL A 12 16.25 1.14 -7.35
N LEU A 13 15.14 0.76 -6.71
CA LEU A 13 13.94 0.30 -7.42
C LEU A 13 13.37 1.40 -8.34
N ALA A 14 13.27 2.63 -7.84
CA ALA A 14 12.82 3.76 -8.65
C ALA A 14 13.76 4.03 -9.84
N PHE A 15 15.08 3.95 -9.61
CA PHE A 15 16.09 4.10 -10.65
C PHE A 15 16.02 2.98 -11.70
N ILE A 16 15.83 1.73 -11.28
CA ILE A 16 15.65 0.59 -12.19
C ILE A 16 14.45 0.81 -13.11
N ALA A 17 13.32 1.27 -12.57
CA ALA A 17 12.15 1.57 -13.39
C ALA A 17 12.38 2.75 -14.33
N TRP A 18 12.99 3.82 -13.83
CA TRP A 18 13.32 4.98 -14.65
C TRP A 18 14.27 4.63 -15.80
N PHE A 19 15.33 3.86 -15.52
CA PHE A 19 16.31 3.43 -16.52
C PHE A 19 15.70 2.43 -17.52
N GLY A 20 14.98 1.43 -17.02
CA GLY A 20 14.36 0.39 -17.86
C GLY A 20 13.32 0.95 -18.83
N VAL A 21 12.57 1.97 -18.42
CA VAL A 21 11.53 2.57 -19.25
C VAL A 21 12.04 3.76 -20.04
N GLY A 22 12.83 4.63 -19.42
CA GLY A 22 13.34 5.84 -20.04
C GLY A 22 14.45 5.60 -21.07
N VAL A 23 15.34 4.63 -20.82
CA VAL A 23 16.48 4.33 -21.69
C VAL A 23 16.21 3.09 -22.54
N LEU A 24 15.83 1.98 -21.90
CA LEU A 24 15.66 0.68 -22.58
C LEU A 24 14.28 0.51 -23.23
N LYS A 25 13.34 1.46 -23.04
CA LYS A 25 11.98 1.43 -23.60
C LYS A 25 11.21 0.13 -23.30
N LEU A 26 11.45 -0.48 -22.14
CA LEU A 26 10.83 -1.73 -21.70
C LEU A 26 9.40 -1.52 -21.17
N TYR A 27 8.57 -0.75 -21.89
CA TYR A 27 7.21 -0.38 -21.46
C TYR A 27 6.33 -1.60 -21.17
N ALA A 28 6.44 -2.67 -21.97
CA ALA A 28 5.65 -3.88 -21.78
C ALA A 28 6.01 -4.62 -20.49
N LEU A 29 7.29 -4.66 -20.14
CA LEU A 29 7.74 -5.34 -18.93
C LEU A 29 7.22 -4.61 -17.68
N PHE A 30 7.40 -3.30 -17.61
CA PHE A 30 7.03 -2.49 -16.44
C PHE A 30 5.53 -2.16 -16.37
N GLY A 31 4.85 -2.05 -17.51
CA GLY A 31 3.43 -1.73 -17.57
C GLY A 31 2.50 -2.95 -17.54
N ILE A 32 2.97 -4.13 -17.95
CA ILE A 32 2.13 -5.33 -18.09
C ILE A 32 2.71 -6.51 -17.30
N GLY A 33 3.94 -6.93 -17.62
CA GLY A 33 4.53 -8.15 -17.04
C GLY A 33 4.69 -8.10 -15.52
N ILE A 34 5.35 -7.05 -15.02
CA ILE A 34 5.61 -6.88 -13.58
C ILE A 34 4.30 -6.74 -12.78
N PRO A 35 3.32 -5.92 -13.18
CA PRO A 35 2.03 -5.82 -12.49
C PRO A 35 1.30 -7.16 -12.38
N TYR A 36 1.23 -7.95 -13.45
CA TYR A 36 0.59 -9.26 -13.39
C TYR A 36 1.33 -10.22 -12.45
N LEU A 37 2.66 -10.29 -12.53
CA LEU A 37 3.46 -11.12 -11.63
C LEU A 37 3.26 -10.71 -10.16
N ALA A 38 3.25 -9.40 -9.88
CA ALA A 38 3.01 -8.89 -8.54
C ALA A 38 1.62 -9.27 -8.01
N LEU A 39 0.57 -9.14 -8.83
CA LEU A 39 -0.78 -9.55 -8.46
C LEU A 39 -0.90 -11.05 -8.21
N ILE A 40 -0.26 -11.89 -9.02
CA ILE A 40 -0.24 -13.35 -8.82
C ILE A 40 0.46 -13.70 -7.51
N ILE A 41 1.67 -13.17 -7.28
CA ILE A 41 2.44 -13.41 -6.05
C ILE A 41 1.65 -12.94 -4.82
N PHE A 42 1.02 -11.77 -4.91
CA PHE A 42 0.17 -11.22 -3.87
C PHE A 42 -1.04 -12.10 -3.57
N SER A 43 -1.74 -12.54 -4.61
CA SER A 43 -2.93 -13.39 -4.47
C SER A 43 -2.58 -14.73 -3.82
N ILE A 44 -1.49 -15.38 -4.25
CA ILE A 44 -1.01 -16.64 -3.65
C ILE A 44 -0.61 -16.41 -2.17
N GLY A 45 0.14 -15.35 -1.88
CA GLY A 45 0.54 -15.00 -0.52
C GLY A 45 -0.66 -14.72 0.39
N TYR A 46 -1.71 -14.11 -0.14
CA TYR A 46 -2.95 -13.84 0.56
C TYR A 46 -3.78 -15.11 0.81
N ILE A 47 -3.96 -15.96 -0.21
CA ILE A 47 -4.70 -17.23 -0.09
C ILE A 47 -4.04 -18.14 0.95
N ASN A 48 -2.72 -18.33 0.89
CA ASN A 48 -1.99 -19.17 1.87
C ASN A 48 -2.19 -18.66 3.31
N ARG A 49 -2.29 -17.35 3.49
CA ARG A 49 -2.55 -16.74 4.79
C ARG A 49 -3.98 -17.01 5.28
N LEU A 50 -4.97 -16.97 4.39
CA LEU A 50 -6.35 -17.31 4.72
C LEU A 50 -6.49 -18.78 5.10
N LEU A 51 -5.89 -19.69 4.32
CA LEU A 51 -5.89 -21.14 4.62
C LEU A 51 -5.24 -21.43 5.97
N LYS A 52 -4.09 -20.80 6.26
CA LYS A 52 -3.43 -20.93 7.57
C LYS A 52 -4.32 -20.44 8.72
N LEU A 53 -5.13 -19.41 8.50
CA LEU A 53 -6.04 -18.91 9.53
C LEU A 53 -7.20 -19.87 9.77
N GLU A 54 -7.73 -20.48 8.72
CA GLU A 54 -8.78 -21.48 8.80
C GLU A 54 -8.31 -22.74 9.55
N GLN A 55 -7.11 -23.25 9.23
CA GLN A 55 -6.50 -24.39 9.94
C GLN A 55 -6.36 -24.12 11.45
N ASN A 56 -5.83 -22.96 11.83
CA ASN A 56 -5.71 -22.59 13.25
C ASN A 56 -7.08 -22.46 13.95
N ASN A 57 -8.13 -22.05 13.25
CA ASN A 57 -9.47 -21.99 13.84
C ASN A 57 -10.08 -23.38 14.01
N SER A 58 -9.84 -24.31 13.07
CA SER A 58 -10.32 -25.70 13.13
C SER A 58 -9.72 -26.46 14.31
N GLU A 59 -8.39 -26.36 14.50
CA GLU A 59 -7.69 -26.97 15.65
C GLU A 59 -8.20 -26.43 16.99
N ASN A 60 -8.42 -25.12 17.10
CA ASN A 60 -8.93 -24.50 18.32
C ASN A 60 -10.42 -24.86 18.60
N SER A 61 -11.21 -25.11 17.56
CA SER A 61 -12.63 -25.48 17.69
C SER A 61 -12.84 -26.91 18.19
N LEU A 62 -11.89 -27.83 17.97
CA LEU A 62 -11.93 -29.18 18.53
C LEU A 62 -11.55 -29.21 20.02
N GLY A 63 -10.85 -28.18 20.52
CA GLY A 63 -10.40 -28.07 21.92
C GLY A 63 -11.28 -27.20 22.84
N THR A 64 -12.03 -26.22 22.34
CA THR A 64 -12.82 -25.36 23.24
C THR A 64 -14.06 -24.77 22.57
N LYS A 65 -15.23 -25.13 23.11
CA LYS A 65 -16.54 -24.61 22.73
C LYS A 65 -16.71 -23.19 23.29
N ASN A 66 -16.03 -22.19 22.71
CA ASN A 66 -16.30 -20.80 23.07
C ASN A 66 -16.44 -19.86 21.86
N LYS A 67 -17.60 -19.23 21.86
CA LYS A 67 -18.21 -18.34 20.86
C LYS A 67 -17.33 -17.15 20.50
N THR A 68 -16.99 -16.98 19.22
CA THR A 68 -16.57 -15.67 18.68
C THR A 68 -16.98 -15.48 17.21
N ASN A 69 -18.08 -14.78 16.96
CA ASN A 69 -18.26 -13.98 15.75
C ASN A 69 -17.98 -12.53 16.14
N PRO A 70 -16.74 -12.07 15.91
CA PRO A 70 -16.53 -10.97 14.94
C PRO A 70 -15.19 -11.10 14.17
N LYS A 71 -14.81 -12.30 13.71
CA LYS A 71 -13.53 -12.51 13.00
C LYS A 71 -13.56 -12.17 11.51
N ILE A 72 -14.71 -12.26 10.83
CA ILE A 72 -14.81 -12.07 9.37
C ILE A 72 -14.63 -10.60 8.96
N LEU A 73 -15.15 -9.65 9.74
CA LEU A 73 -14.93 -8.21 9.51
C LEU A 73 -13.48 -7.81 9.78
N ASP A 74 -12.79 -8.47 10.71
CA ASP A 74 -11.35 -8.33 10.96
C ASP A 74 -10.47 -8.95 9.85
N ILE A 75 -11.05 -9.86 9.05
CA ILE A 75 -10.40 -10.49 7.88
C ILE A 75 -10.60 -9.61 6.63
N LEU A 76 -11.75 -8.97 6.47
CA LEU A 76 -12.03 -8.03 5.38
C LEU A 76 -11.32 -6.68 5.56
N PHE A 77 -11.18 -6.19 6.79
CA PHE A 77 -10.39 -5.00 7.06
C PHE A 77 -8.90 -5.35 7.16
N PHE A 78 -8.05 -4.58 6.47
CA PHE A 78 -6.58 -4.54 6.47
C PHE A 78 -5.86 -4.71 7.84
N ARG A 79 -6.59 -4.74 8.96
CA ARG A 79 -6.12 -5.05 10.32
C ARG A 79 -5.39 -6.38 10.41
N SER A 80 -5.87 -7.43 9.74
CA SER A 80 -5.11 -8.69 9.68
C SER A 80 -3.83 -8.48 8.88
N PHE A 81 -3.87 -7.80 7.73
CA PHE A 81 -2.72 -7.62 6.86
C PHE A 81 -1.49 -7.01 7.56
N PHE A 82 -1.73 -6.00 8.40
CA PHE A 82 -0.73 -5.36 9.27
C PHE A 82 -0.67 -5.95 10.69
N GLY A 83 -1.14 -7.18 10.88
CA GLY A 83 -1.33 -7.87 12.16
C GLY A 83 -0.09 -8.09 13.04
N ASN A 84 1.06 -7.51 12.69
CA ASN A 84 2.18 -7.31 13.61
C ASN A 84 2.04 -6.04 14.48
N ILE A 85 1.02 -5.21 14.31
CA ILE A 85 0.76 -4.11 15.26
C ILE A 85 0.31 -4.68 16.63
N LYS A 86 -0.16 -5.93 16.69
CA LYS A 86 -0.53 -6.61 17.95
C LYS A 86 0.67 -7.10 18.79
N MET A 87 1.86 -7.24 18.20
CA MET A 87 3.07 -7.60 18.97
C MET A 87 3.59 -6.43 19.80
N ALA A 88 3.26 -5.19 19.43
CA ALA A 88 3.48 -4.03 20.28
C ALA A 88 2.42 -3.94 21.39
N THR A 89 1.17 -4.35 21.16
CA THR A 89 0.10 -4.21 22.17
C THR A 89 0.28 -5.12 23.39
N GLN A 90 0.99 -6.25 23.26
CA GLN A 90 1.14 -7.19 24.37
C GLN A 90 2.44 -6.99 25.17
N GLU A 91 3.54 -6.56 24.53
CA GLU A 91 4.75 -6.10 25.25
C GLU A 91 4.64 -4.66 25.78
N LEU A 92 3.76 -3.79 25.23
CA LEU A 92 3.54 -2.42 25.73
C LEU A 92 2.47 -2.32 26.82
N LYS A 93 1.92 -3.44 27.31
CA LYS A 93 1.05 -3.39 28.49
C LYS A 93 1.86 -3.26 29.79
N GLU A 94 3.16 -3.53 29.74
CA GLU A 94 4.04 -3.53 30.92
C GLU A 94 5.03 -2.36 30.96
N GLU A 95 5.33 -1.70 29.83
CA GLU A 95 6.17 -0.50 29.84
C GLU A 95 5.52 0.67 29.09
N SER A 96 5.00 1.63 29.88
CA SER A 96 4.93 3.07 29.55
C SER A 96 4.00 3.53 28.41
N GLY A 97 2.89 4.19 28.79
CA GLY A 97 2.49 5.48 28.20
C GLY A 97 2.28 5.58 26.68
N VAL A 98 1.79 4.55 25.99
CA VAL A 98 1.41 4.68 24.58
C VAL A 98 0.19 5.62 24.46
N SER A 99 0.44 6.88 24.12
CA SER A 99 -0.58 7.92 24.03
C SER A 99 -1.70 7.53 23.06
N LYS A 100 -2.96 7.77 23.45
CA LYS A 100 -4.17 7.54 22.61
C LYS A 100 -4.03 8.18 21.22
N TRP A 101 -3.26 9.26 21.13
CA TRP A 101 -2.93 10.01 19.91
C TRP A 101 -2.14 9.23 18.86
N PHE A 102 -1.28 8.28 19.26
CA PHE A 102 -0.54 7.46 18.29
C PHE A 102 -1.46 6.54 17.49
N TRP A 103 -2.34 5.85 18.22
CA TRP A 103 -3.30 4.94 17.63
C TRP A 103 -4.26 5.68 16.71
N ALA A 104 -4.70 6.89 17.09
CA ALA A 104 -5.48 7.76 16.21
C ALA A 104 -4.77 8.02 14.87
N GLY A 105 -3.47 8.33 14.89
CA GLY A 105 -2.68 8.51 13.66
C GLY A 105 -2.60 7.26 12.78
N VAL A 106 -2.49 6.08 13.38
CA VAL A 106 -2.50 4.79 12.65
C VAL A 106 -3.86 4.54 12.00
N TYR A 107 -4.97 4.80 12.69
CA TYR A 107 -6.31 4.65 12.11
C TYR A 107 -6.55 5.64 10.96
N ILE A 108 -6.10 6.89 11.11
CA ILE A 108 -6.17 7.91 10.04
C ILE A 108 -5.36 7.46 8.83
N PHE A 109 -4.14 6.96 9.03
CA PHE A 109 -3.30 6.42 7.98
C PHE A 109 -4.01 5.32 7.17
N PHE A 110 -4.61 4.33 7.87
CA PHE A 110 -5.34 3.25 7.20
C PHE A 110 -6.62 3.70 6.52
N GLY A 111 -7.37 4.62 7.14
CA GLY A 111 -8.57 5.20 6.55
C GLY A 111 -8.26 5.95 5.26
N ALA A 112 -7.22 6.78 5.26
CA ALA A 112 -6.80 7.52 4.08
C ALA A 112 -6.25 6.60 2.99
N LEU A 113 -5.45 5.57 3.34
CA LEU A 113 -5.00 4.55 2.39
C LEU A 113 -6.17 3.86 1.70
N LEU A 114 -7.20 3.49 2.47
CA LEU A 114 -8.39 2.81 1.94
C LEU A 114 -9.15 3.72 0.96
N ILE A 115 -9.35 5.00 1.29
CA ILE A 115 -10.00 5.96 0.39
C ILE A 115 -9.20 6.10 -0.91
N ILE A 116 -7.87 6.25 -0.81
CA ILE A 116 -6.99 6.32 -1.97
C ILE A 116 -7.14 5.07 -2.85
N LEU A 117 -7.15 3.86 -2.26
CA LEU A 117 -7.33 2.61 -3.00
C LEU A 117 -8.71 2.53 -3.69
N ILE A 118 -9.78 2.92 -3.01
CA ILE A 118 -11.13 2.96 -3.60
C ILE A 118 -11.16 3.94 -4.78
N ARG A 119 -10.52 5.11 -4.65
CA ARG A 119 -10.41 6.08 -5.74
C ARG A 119 -9.62 5.52 -6.93
N HIS A 120 -8.55 4.77 -6.68
CA HIS A 120 -7.78 4.11 -7.74
C HIS A 120 -8.61 3.09 -8.52
N LEU A 121 -9.59 2.43 -7.88
CA LEU A 121 -10.46 1.46 -8.54
C LEU A 121 -11.23 2.06 -9.72
N ARG A 122 -11.49 3.38 -9.73
CA ARG A 122 -12.13 4.07 -10.87
C ARG A 122 -11.35 3.93 -12.19
N LEU A 123 -10.02 3.77 -12.11
CA LEU A 123 -9.14 3.62 -13.27
C LEU A 123 -9.27 2.22 -13.90
N PHE A 124 -9.84 1.28 -13.16
CA PHE A 124 -9.95 -0.14 -13.50
C PHE A 124 -11.39 -0.58 -13.80
N LEU A 125 -12.37 0.32 -13.67
CA LEU A 125 -13.79 0.01 -13.86
C LEU A 125 -14.45 0.93 -14.88
N ASN A 126 -15.24 0.34 -15.77
CA ASN A 126 -16.11 1.05 -16.71
C ASN A 126 -17.40 0.24 -16.96
N PRO A 127 -18.59 0.68 -16.51
CA PRO A 127 -18.86 1.95 -15.81
C PRO A 127 -18.33 1.97 -14.38
N VAL A 128 -18.02 3.17 -13.86
CA VAL A 128 -17.58 3.33 -12.46
C VAL A 128 -18.79 3.13 -11.53
N PRO A 129 -18.73 2.25 -10.51
CA PRO A 129 -19.83 2.04 -9.59
C PRO A 129 -20.24 3.32 -8.85
N SER A 130 -21.55 3.48 -8.58
CA SER A 130 -22.09 4.67 -7.89
C SER A 130 -21.48 4.89 -6.50
N LEU A 131 -21.11 3.82 -5.79
CA LEU A 131 -20.40 3.91 -4.50
C LEU A 131 -19.04 4.59 -4.63
N VAL A 132 -18.28 4.27 -5.69
CA VAL A 132 -16.97 4.87 -5.95
C VAL A 132 -17.13 6.34 -6.34
N GLN A 133 -18.12 6.65 -7.18
CA GLN A 133 -18.44 8.03 -7.55
C GLN A 133 -18.89 8.87 -6.35
N GLY A 134 -19.74 8.31 -5.47
CA GLY A 134 -20.19 9.01 -4.26
C GLY A 134 -19.06 9.34 -3.31
N LEU A 135 -18.12 8.40 -3.11
CA LEU A 135 -16.94 8.64 -2.28
C LEU A 135 -15.99 9.67 -2.89
N GLU A 136 -15.82 9.64 -4.21
CA GLU A 136 -15.04 10.64 -4.94
C GLU A 136 -15.65 12.04 -4.81
N ASN A 137 -16.98 12.16 -4.93
CA ASN A 137 -17.65 13.45 -4.78
C ASN A 137 -17.47 14.02 -3.37
N ALA A 138 -17.54 13.16 -2.34
CA ALA A 138 -17.28 13.57 -0.96
C ALA A 138 -15.83 14.03 -0.75
N ASP A 139 -14.86 13.33 -1.35
CA ASP A 139 -13.44 13.69 -1.27
C ASP A 139 -13.11 14.94 -2.10
N SER A 140 -13.76 15.11 -3.26
CA SER A 140 -13.64 16.30 -4.11
C SER A 140 -14.28 17.53 -3.47
N PHE A 141 -15.36 17.38 -2.70
CA PHE A 141 -15.94 18.47 -1.90
C PHE A 141 -14.96 18.98 -0.83
N LEU A 142 -14.12 18.08 -0.34
CA LEU A 142 -13.04 18.38 0.60
C LEU A 142 -11.72 18.69 -0.12
N SER A 143 -11.68 18.88 -1.44
CA SER A 143 -10.43 19.31 -2.09
C SER A 143 -10.19 20.81 -1.87
N ILE A 144 -8.95 21.17 -1.55
CA ILE A 144 -8.53 22.57 -1.40
C ILE A 144 -7.64 22.91 -2.59
N GLY A 145 -8.06 23.87 -3.41
CA GLY A 145 -7.29 24.36 -4.55
C GLY A 145 -8.10 25.14 -5.58
N PHE A 146 -7.41 25.92 -6.41
CA PHE A 146 -8.00 26.54 -7.59
C PHE A 146 -8.30 25.47 -8.66
N PRO A 147 -9.27 25.70 -9.57
CA PRO A 147 -9.82 24.70 -10.50
C PRO A 147 -8.82 23.92 -11.39
N HIS A 148 -7.53 24.28 -11.39
CA HIS A 148 -6.47 23.58 -12.14
C HIS A 148 -5.50 22.75 -11.28
N ASN A 149 -5.50 22.92 -9.94
CA ASN A 149 -4.61 22.23 -9.00
C ASN A 149 -5.40 21.79 -7.75
N ALA A 150 -6.53 21.11 -7.91
CA ALA A 150 -7.29 20.60 -6.77
C ALA A 150 -6.44 19.54 -6.01
N ILE A 151 -6.04 19.86 -4.78
CA ILE A 151 -5.34 18.90 -3.92
C ILE A 151 -6.36 18.18 -3.06
N TYR A 152 -6.45 16.86 -3.23
CA TYR A 152 -7.27 16.02 -2.37
C TYR A 152 -6.72 16.07 -0.94
N ILE A 153 -7.55 16.48 0.03
CA ILE A 153 -7.17 16.50 1.44
C ILE A 153 -6.75 15.09 1.90
N THR A 154 -7.36 14.03 1.36
CA THR A 154 -6.99 12.65 1.67
C THR A 154 -5.53 12.33 1.38
N ASP A 155 -4.96 12.86 0.30
CA ASP A 155 -3.54 12.66 -0.05
C ASP A 155 -2.62 13.39 0.94
N ILE A 156 -2.99 14.60 1.36
CA ILE A 156 -2.25 15.37 2.38
C ILE A 156 -2.32 14.66 3.73
N VAL A 157 -3.52 14.27 4.17
CA VAL A 157 -3.74 13.56 5.43
C VAL A 157 -2.97 12.25 5.46
N PHE A 158 -2.99 11.49 4.36
CA PHE A 158 -2.21 10.28 4.21
C PHE A 158 -0.70 10.55 4.32
N MET A 159 -0.20 11.56 3.59
CA MET A 159 1.22 11.93 3.59
C MET A 159 1.69 12.35 4.99
N VAL A 160 0.94 13.21 5.68
CA VAL A 160 1.25 13.65 7.04
C VAL A 160 1.25 12.47 8.01
N ALA A 161 0.22 11.62 7.95
CA ALA A 161 0.14 10.44 8.82
C ALA A 161 1.31 9.47 8.58
N LEU A 162 1.68 9.23 7.31
CA LEU A 162 2.81 8.40 6.94
C LEU A 162 4.14 8.99 7.44
N LEU A 163 4.36 10.30 7.27
CA LEU A 163 5.57 10.98 7.76
C LEU A 163 5.68 10.90 9.28
N VAL A 164 4.58 11.11 10.02
CA VAL A 164 4.56 10.99 11.49
C VAL A 164 4.92 9.57 11.92
N ILE A 165 4.38 8.54 11.25
CA ILE A 165 4.70 7.13 11.54
C ILE A 165 6.18 6.83 11.27
N ILE A 166 6.71 7.30 10.13
CA ILE A 166 8.12 7.12 9.77
C ILE A 166 9.02 7.81 10.80
N VAL A 167 8.81 9.11 11.05
CA VAL A 167 9.62 9.90 11.98
C VAL A 167 9.61 9.28 13.37
N ARG A 168 8.43 8.89 13.89
CA ARG A 168 8.35 8.19 15.17
C ARG A 168 9.09 6.86 15.15
N SER A 169 8.96 6.07 14.07
CA SER A 169 9.65 4.79 13.94
C SER A 169 11.18 4.94 13.90
N ILE A 170 11.67 6.05 13.34
CA ILE A 170 13.08 6.44 13.37
C ILE A 170 13.51 6.73 14.81
N TYR A 171 12.81 7.62 15.52
CA TYR A 171 13.13 7.99 16.90
C TYR A 171 13.14 6.78 17.85
N THR A 172 12.16 5.88 17.75
CA THR A 172 12.10 4.68 18.61
C THR A 172 13.22 3.69 18.35
N SER A 173 13.75 3.62 17.11
CA SER A 173 14.87 2.74 16.79
C SER A 173 16.22 3.30 17.24
N PHE A 174 16.34 4.60 17.48
CA PHE A 174 17.53 5.18 18.09
C PHE A 174 17.61 4.90 19.59
N THR A 175 16.47 4.72 20.28
CA THR A 175 16.42 4.58 21.73
C THR A 175 16.35 3.13 22.22
N LYS A 176 15.69 2.22 21.50
CA LYS A 176 15.69 0.78 21.82
C LYS A 176 16.64 0.04 20.88
N ASN A 177 17.66 -0.60 21.44
CA ASN A 177 18.58 -1.52 20.75
C ASN A 177 17.89 -2.87 20.44
N SER A 178 16.62 -2.83 20.02
CA SER A 178 15.75 -3.99 19.93
C SER A 178 15.97 -4.75 18.62
N SER A 179 16.29 -6.03 18.76
CA SER A 179 16.56 -7.00 17.70
C SER A 179 15.34 -7.37 16.84
N VAL A 180 14.18 -6.75 17.05
CA VAL A 180 13.00 -7.00 16.21
C VAL A 180 13.19 -6.24 14.90
N SER A 181 13.48 -7.00 13.84
CA SER A 181 13.77 -6.48 12.50
C SER A 181 12.48 -5.97 11.82
N PHE A 182 11.92 -4.86 12.30
CA PHE A 182 10.99 -4.08 11.49
C PHE A 182 11.77 -3.51 10.32
N SER A 183 11.50 -4.05 9.13
CA SER A 183 12.05 -3.51 7.90
C SER A 183 11.30 -2.20 7.58
N TYR A 184 12.03 -1.12 7.32
CA TYR A 184 11.47 0.17 6.92
C TYR A 184 11.05 0.19 5.44
N VAL A 185 11.41 -0.86 4.69
CA VAL A 185 11.12 -1.01 3.25
C VAL A 185 9.66 -0.72 2.87
N PRO A 186 8.62 -1.31 3.50
CA PRO A 186 7.23 -1.05 3.11
C PRO A 186 6.79 0.40 3.36
N LEU A 187 7.31 1.06 4.41
CA LEU A 187 7.01 2.46 4.69
C LEU A 187 7.62 3.39 3.63
N PHE A 188 8.88 3.15 3.26
CA PHE A 188 9.53 3.92 2.20
C PHE A 188 8.95 3.60 0.81
N LEU A 189 8.54 2.36 0.54
CA LEU A 189 7.83 2.01 -0.70
C LEU A 189 6.49 2.72 -0.80
N LEU A 190 5.73 2.80 0.29
CA LEU A 190 4.49 3.60 0.34
C LEU A 190 4.78 5.09 0.12
N LEU A 191 5.82 5.63 0.78
CA LEU A 191 6.22 7.03 0.62
C LEU A 191 6.57 7.35 -0.84
N GLY A 192 7.40 6.50 -1.48
CA GLY A 192 7.75 6.64 -2.89
C GLY A 192 6.56 6.48 -3.83
N SER A 193 5.64 5.55 -3.53
CA SER A 193 4.43 5.34 -4.33
C SER A 193 3.51 6.56 -4.28
N VAL A 194 3.29 7.15 -3.10
CA VAL A 194 2.43 8.34 -3.00
C VAL A 194 3.13 9.57 -3.54
N LEU A 195 4.44 9.74 -3.30
CA LEU A 195 5.18 10.87 -3.86
C LEU A 195 5.19 10.84 -5.39
N SER A 196 5.41 9.66 -5.99
CA SER A 196 5.28 9.50 -7.46
C SER A 196 3.86 9.74 -7.94
N GLY A 197 2.83 9.29 -7.20
CA GLY A 197 1.41 9.58 -7.48
C GLY A 197 1.11 11.07 -7.53
N ILE A 198 1.51 11.81 -6.50
CA ILE A 198 1.38 13.28 -6.40
C ILE A 198 2.15 13.95 -7.55
N MET A 199 3.39 13.53 -7.82
CA MET A 199 4.19 14.06 -8.91
C MET A 199 3.52 13.88 -10.29
N MET A 200 2.87 12.75 -10.55
CA MET A 200 2.14 12.51 -11.80
C MET A 200 0.97 13.47 -12.00
N VAL A 201 0.29 13.84 -10.91
CA VAL A 201 -0.88 14.73 -10.97
C VAL A 201 -0.46 16.18 -11.12
N TYR A 202 0.47 16.68 -10.30
CA TYR A 202 0.76 18.13 -10.24
C TYR A 202 1.92 18.57 -11.14
N TYR A 203 2.98 17.77 -11.24
CA TYR A 203 4.20 18.17 -11.93
C TYR A 203 4.24 17.67 -13.38
N TRP A 204 4.07 16.37 -13.60
CA TRP A 204 4.18 15.76 -14.93
C TRP A 204 2.86 15.66 -15.71
N ARG A 205 1.72 15.93 -15.06
CA ARG A 205 0.37 15.94 -15.65
C ARG A 205 0.15 14.81 -16.66
N VAL A 206 0.33 13.57 -16.18
CA VAL A 206 0.16 12.38 -17.02
C VAL A 206 -1.30 12.32 -17.51
N ASP A 207 -1.48 11.98 -18.79
CA ASP A 207 -2.81 11.85 -19.38
C ASP A 207 -3.63 10.73 -18.70
N ILE A 208 -4.70 11.13 -18.02
CA ILE A 208 -5.58 10.25 -17.26
C ILE A 208 -6.31 9.27 -18.19
N VAL A 209 -6.57 9.66 -19.45
CA VAL A 209 -7.21 8.78 -20.44
C VAL A 209 -6.28 7.61 -20.76
N SER A 210 -5.03 7.90 -21.13
CA SER A 210 -3.99 6.89 -21.35
C SER A 210 -3.77 5.97 -20.14
N VAL A 211 -3.75 6.53 -18.92
CA VAL A 211 -3.64 5.73 -17.68
C VAL A 211 -4.82 4.78 -17.52
N LYS A 212 -6.04 5.26 -17.81
CA LYS A 212 -7.26 4.46 -17.72
C LYS A 212 -7.31 3.38 -18.79
N GLU A 213 -6.86 3.67 -20.02
CA GLU A 213 -6.73 2.68 -21.09
C GLU A 213 -5.78 1.53 -20.69
N LEU A 214 -4.61 1.87 -20.14
CA LEU A 214 -3.67 0.87 -19.61
C LEU A 214 -4.32 0.04 -18.50
N GLY A 215 -4.97 0.70 -17.53
CA GLY A 215 -5.65 0.02 -16.42
C GLY A 215 -6.76 -0.91 -16.87
N MET A 216 -7.61 -0.47 -17.80
CA MET A 216 -8.67 -1.29 -18.39
C MET A 216 -8.10 -2.44 -19.20
N GLY A 217 -7.02 -2.24 -19.96
CA GLY A 217 -6.34 -3.30 -20.70
C GLY A 217 -5.81 -4.40 -19.78
N LEU A 218 -5.28 -4.03 -18.60
CA LEU A 218 -4.83 -5.00 -17.59
C LEU A 218 -5.99 -5.83 -17.02
N VAL A 219 -7.12 -5.20 -16.69
CA VAL A 219 -8.27 -5.90 -16.08
C VAL A 219 -9.01 -6.77 -17.10
N THR A 220 -9.10 -6.33 -18.35
CA THR A 220 -9.78 -7.07 -19.43
C THR A 220 -8.89 -8.13 -20.07
N PHE A 221 -7.65 -8.31 -19.59
CA PHE A 221 -6.63 -9.21 -20.16
C PHE A 221 -6.35 -8.93 -21.64
N ARG A 222 -6.52 -7.68 -22.07
CA ARG A 222 -6.20 -7.18 -23.41
C ARG A 222 -5.20 -6.04 -23.25
N PRO A 223 -3.95 -6.34 -22.89
CA PRO A 223 -2.99 -5.33 -22.54
C PRO A 223 -2.67 -4.45 -23.75
N PHE A 224 -2.74 -3.14 -23.55
CA PHE A 224 -2.42 -2.12 -24.54
C PHE A 224 -1.54 -1.06 -23.88
N ILE A 225 -0.48 -0.65 -24.56
CA ILE A 225 0.44 0.38 -24.07
C ILE A 225 0.17 1.66 -24.86
N PRO A 226 -0.34 2.72 -24.23
CA PRO A 226 -0.52 4.00 -24.90
C PRO A 226 0.84 4.57 -25.34
N MET A 227 0.90 5.27 -26.47
CA MET A 227 2.15 5.84 -26.99
C MET A 227 2.65 7.05 -26.20
N ASN A 228 1.80 7.67 -25.37
CA ASN A 228 2.09 8.95 -24.71
C ASN A 228 2.01 8.87 -23.17
N VAL A 229 2.56 7.80 -22.58
CA VAL A 229 2.64 7.64 -21.12
C VAL A 229 4.01 8.07 -20.60
N GLY A 230 4.02 9.04 -19.69
CA GLY A 230 5.23 9.50 -19.02
C GLY A 230 5.91 8.37 -18.22
N SER A 231 7.25 8.35 -18.21
CA SER A 231 8.04 7.34 -17.50
C SER A 231 7.71 7.25 -16.01
N ILE A 232 7.27 8.36 -15.41
CA ILE A 232 6.84 8.45 -14.02
C ILE A 232 5.68 7.50 -13.68
N LEU A 233 4.78 7.20 -14.64
CA LEU A 233 3.71 6.22 -14.44
C LEU A 233 4.25 4.81 -14.23
N PHE A 234 5.21 4.42 -15.04
CA PHE A 234 5.81 3.09 -14.93
C PHE A 234 6.65 2.96 -13.65
N ILE A 235 7.30 4.04 -13.20
CA ILE A 235 7.96 4.08 -11.89
C ILE A 235 6.91 3.87 -10.78
N HIS A 236 5.79 4.58 -10.83
CA HIS A 236 4.72 4.42 -9.86
C HIS A 236 4.16 2.98 -9.82
N ILE A 237 3.80 2.44 -10.98
CA ILE A 237 3.30 1.07 -11.13
C ILE A 237 4.33 0.05 -10.58
N PHE A 238 5.62 0.26 -10.85
CA PHE A 238 6.69 -0.60 -10.35
C PHE A 238 6.85 -0.55 -8.83
N LEU A 239 6.79 0.64 -8.24
CA LEU A 239 6.86 0.82 -6.78
C LEU A 239 5.66 0.17 -6.08
N VAL A 240 4.45 0.35 -6.61
CA VAL A 240 3.23 -0.28 -6.10
C VAL A 240 3.29 -1.81 -6.26
N SER A 241 3.76 -2.31 -7.40
CA SER A 241 3.96 -3.75 -7.65
C SER A 241 4.97 -4.35 -6.66
N SER A 242 6.08 -3.65 -6.42
CA SER A 242 7.10 -4.04 -5.44
C SER A 242 6.55 -4.06 -4.02
N LEU A 243 5.70 -3.08 -3.67
CA LEU A 243 5.00 -3.05 -2.39
C LEU A 243 4.10 -4.29 -2.23
N LEU A 244 3.30 -4.65 -3.23
CA LEU A 244 2.45 -5.84 -3.19
C LEU A 244 3.27 -7.13 -2.97
N VAL A 245 4.34 -7.31 -3.75
CA VAL A 245 5.23 -8.48 -3.61
C VAL A 245 5.87 -8.52 -2.22
N TYR A 246 6.37 -7.39 -1.72
CA TYR A 246 6.95 -7.29 -0.38
C TYR A 246 5.95 -7.73 0.69
N LEU A 247 4.71 -7.24 0.60
CA LEU A 247 3.69 -7.57 1.58
C LEU A 247 3.27 -9.04 1.53
N ALA A 248 3.22 -9.63 0.33
CA ALA A 248 2.94 -11.05 0.11
C ALA A 248 4.06 -11.97 0.64
N MET A 249 5.31 -11.52 0.57
CA MET A 249 6.46 -12.27 1.09
C MET A 249 6.59 -12.10 2.60
N SER A 250 6.35 -10.88 3.11
CA SER A 250 6.40 -10.59 4.54
C SER A 250 5.38 -11.40 5.34
N SER A 251 4.27 -11.82 4.73
CA SER A 251 3.28 -12.68 5.37
C SER A 251 3.69 -14.16 5.47
N ARG A 252 4.73 -14.61 4.72
CA ARG A 252 5.19 -16.01 4.71
C ARG A 252 6.12 -16.36 5.87
N LYS A 253 6.68 -15.39 6.60
CA LYS A 253 7.59 -15.72 7.71
C LYS A 253 6.83 -16.48 8.80
N PRO A 254 7.24 -17.70 9.16
CA PRO A 254 6.65 -18.41 10.28
C PRO A 254 6.90 -17.61 11.56
N ARG A 255 5.82 -17.30 12.29
CA ARG A 255 5.88 -16.99 13.72
C ARG A 255 6.33 -18.28 14.40
N TYR A 256 7.62 -18.52 14.50
CA TYR A 256 8.33 -19.39 15.45
C TYR A 256 9.80 -19.47 15.01
N GLN A 257 10.63 -18.63 15.63
CA GLN A 257 11.97 -18.98 16.12
C GLN A 257 12.13 -18.26 17.44
#